data_AF-A0A9D6KX52-F1
#
_entry.id   AF-A0A9D6KX52-F1
#
_cell.length_a   1.000
_cell.length_b   1.000
_cell.length_c   1.000
_cell.angle_alpha   90.00
_cell.angle_beta   90.00
_cell.angle_gamma   90.00
#
_symmetry.space_group_name_H-M   'P 1'
#
loop_
_entity.id
_entity.type
_entity.pdbx_description
1 polymer ?
#
loop_
_entity_poly.entity_id
_entity_poly.type
_entity_poly.pdbx_seq_one_letter_code
_entity_poly.pdbx_strand_id
1 'polypeptide(L)' 'MSISDSIGLFFGVKEKQSLSSDSTLYKIETNPHEYIGRIIYQDDTVIKFQKEFGARLIKILKSNIRCISIVHVDPLQS' A
#
# COMPACT_ATOMS: atom_id res chain seq x y z
N MET A 1 -40.40 -8.34 -10.78
CA MET A 1 -39.39 -7.79 -11.71
C MET A 1 -38.77 -6.61 -10.99
N SER A 2 -37.48 -6.53 -10.62
CA SER A 2 -36.26 -7.26 -10.99
C SER A 2 -35.43 -7.51 -9.71
N ILE A 3 -35.03 -8.75 -9.43
CA ILE A 3 -33.66 -9.32 -9.55
C ILE A 3 -32.57 -8.53 -8.80
N SER A 4 -32.19 -9.13 -7.68
CA SER A 4 -30.88 -9.24 -7.02
C SER A 4 -29.66 -8.56 -7.65
N ASP A 5 -28.88 -7.89 -6.80
CA ASP A 5 -27.44 -8.17 -6.69
C ASP A 5 -27.04 -8.16 -5.21
N SER A 6 -27.08 -9.36 -4.65
CA SER A 6 -26.42 -9.71 -3.40
C SER A 6 -24.92 -9.88 -3.68
N ILE A 7 -24.07 -9.08 -3.02
CA ILE A 7 -22.71 -9.51 -2.70
C ILE A 7 -22.52 -9.31 -1.19
N GLY A 8 -23.06 -10.25 -0.41
CA GLY A 8 -22.31 -10.70 0.76
C GLY A 8 -21.14 -11.58 0.29
N LEU A 9 -20.24 -11.93 1.22
CA LEU A 9 -19.04 -12.79 1.10
C LEU A 9 -17.72 -12.01 0.99
N PHE A 10 -16.74 -12.06 1.89
CA PHE A 10 -16.53 -12.77 3.15
C PHE A 10 -15.42 -12.01 3.91
N PHE A 11 -15.72 -11.39 5.06
CA PHE A 11 -14.68 -11.08 6.05
C PHE A 11 -14.62 -12.25 7.04
N GLY A 12 -14.16 -13.40 6.53
CA GLY A 12 -13.65 -14.46 7.37
C GLY A 12 -12.25 -14.06 7.83
N VAL A 13 -12.02 -14.15 9.13
CA VAL A 13 -10.83 -13.70 9.89
C VAL A 13 -10.86 -12.23 10.30
N LYS A 14 -11.33 -12.02 11.54
CA LYS A 14 -11.05 -10.85 12.37
C LYS A 14 -9.53 -10.78 12.65
N GLU A 15 -8.75 -10.31 11.70
CA GLU A 15 -7.48 -9.67 12.02
C GLU A 15 -7.66 -8.18 11.78
N LYS A 16 -7.25 -7.38 12.77
CA LYS A 16 -7.24 -5.92 12.73
C LYS A 16 -6.44 -5.45 11.51
N GLN A 17 -7.07 -5.38 10.35
CA GLN A 17 -6.58 -4.58 9.24
C GLN A 17 -6.81 -3.12 9.65
N SER A 18 -5.87 -2.58 10.42
CA SER A 18 -5.73 -1.13 10.51
C SER A 18 -5.48 -0.65 9.10
N LEU A 19 -6.50 -0.06 8.48
CA LEU A 19 -6.35 0.81 7.34
C LEU A 19 -5.51 1.99 7.85
N SER A 20 -4.19 1.79 7.90
CA SER A 20 -3.29 2.73 8.54
C SER A 20 -3.36 4.00 7.71
N SER A 21 -3.92 5.07 8.30
CA SER A 21 -3.84 6.43 7.76
C SER A 21 -2.42 6.96 7.91
N ASP A 22 -1.43 6.16 7.53
CA ASP A 22 -0.02 6.47 7.69
C ASP A 22 0.36 7.47 6.61
N SER A 23 0.53 8.72 7.02
CA SER A 23 1.00 9.80 6.15
C SER A 23 2.47 9.63 5.73
N THR A 24 3.18 8.68 6.35
CA THR A 24 4.60 8.40 6.10
C THR A 24 4.83 8.03 4.64
N LEU A 25 5.76 8.74 4.02
CA LEU A 25 6.25 8.41 2.70
C LEU A 25 7.32 7.33 2.81
N TYR A 26 7.18 6.31 1.98
CA TYR A 26 8.11 5.21 1.87
C TYR A 26 8.72 5.20 0.48
N LYS A 27 9.96 4.74 0.41
CA LYS A 27 10.67 4.39 -0.81
C LYS A 27 10.83 2.88 -0.85
N ILE A 28 10.25 2.23 -1.85
CA ILE A 28 10.34 0.78 -2.07
C ILE A 28 11.20 0.55 -3.31
N GLU A 29 12.32 -0.15 -3.11
CA GLU A 29 13.23 -0.54 -4.17
C GLU A 29 13.01 -2.00 -4.56
N THR A 30 12.72 -2.23 -5.83
CA THR A 30 12.63 -3.54 -6.48
C THR A 30 13.63 -3.60 -7.63
N ASN A 31 13.89 -4.77 -8.21
CA ASN A 31 14.65 -4.87 -9.45
C ASN A 31 13.69 -4.95 -10.64
N PRO A 32 13.64 -4.01 -11.60
CA PRO A 32 14.47 -2.81 -11.79
C PRO A 32 13.78 -1.49 -11.37
N HIS A 33 12.73 -1.53 -10.54
CA HIS A 33 11.86 -0.36 -10.29
C HIS A 33 11.99 0.21 -8.89
N GLU A 34 11.87 1.52 -8.81
CA GLU A 34 11.75 2.27 -7.56
C GLU A 34 10.37 2.92 -7.46
N TYR A 35 9.78 2.88 -6.27
CA TYR A 35 8.47 3.47 -6.00
C TYR A 35 8.52 4.36 -4.76
N ILE A 36 7.99 5.58 -4.88
CA ILE A 36 7.82 6.53 -3.77
C ILE A 36 6.33 6.78 -3.57
N GLY A 37 5.87 6.72 -2.32
CA GLY A 37 4.45 6.76 -2.00
C GLY A 37 4.13 6.19 -0.63
N ARG A 38 2.87 5.79 -0.43
CA ARG A 38 2.34 5.35 0.86
C ARG A 38 1.91 3.89 0.82
N ILE A 39 2.17 3.16 1.90
CA ILE A 39 1.65 1.81 2.09
C ILE A 39 0.20 1.93 2.57
N ILE A 40 -0.75 1.51 1.74
CA ILE A 40 -2.18 1.54 2.08
C ILE A 40 -2.65 0.24 2.74
N TYR A 41 -1.94 -0.85 2.49
CA TYR A 41 -2.22 -2.16 3.06
C TYR A 41 -0.99 -3.07 2.88
N GLN A 42 -0.78 -3.98 3.82
CA GLN A 42 0.19 -5.05 3.69
C GLN A 42 -0.32 -6.32 4.36
N ASP A 43 0.10 -7.46 3.83
CA ASP A 43 0.05 -8.76 4.49
C ASP A 43 1.44 -9.41 4.46
N ASP A 44 1.54 -10.68 4.84
CA ASP A 44 2.80 -11.41 4.90
C ASP A 44 3.52 -11.51 3.55
N THR A 45 2.79 -11.38 2.45
CA THR A 45 3.31 -11.64 1.09
C THR A 45 3.35 -10.40 0.20
N VAL A 46 2.41 -9.47 0.37
CA VAL A 46 2.20 -8.35 -0.54
C VAL A 46 2.06 -7.02 0.18
N ILE A 47 2.45 -5.98 -0.54
CA ILE A 47 2.23 -4.57 -0.18
C ILE A 47 1.36 -3.95 -1.26
N LYS A 48 0.24 -3.34 -0.87
CA LYS A 48 -0.51 -2.41 -1.72
C LYS A 48 0.03 -1.01 -1.45
N PHE A 49 0.47 -0.37 -2.51
CA PHE A 49 1.20 0.88 -2.45
C PHE A 49 0.54 1.92 -3.33
N GLN A 50 0.30 3.11 -2.79
CA GLN A 50 -0.20 4.26 -3.52
C GLN A 50 0.99 5.14 -3.88
N LYS A 51 1.27 5.33 -5.16
CA LYS A 51 2.34 6.24 -5.60
C LYS A 51 1.98 7.69 -5.24
N GLU A 52 2.98 8.49 -4.88
CA GLU A 52 2.77 9.91 -4.58
C GLU A 52 2.40 10.70 -5.85
N PHE A 53 3.13 10.44 -6.94
CA PHE A 53 2.93 11.13 -8.21
C PHE A 53 2.07 10.28 -9.15
N GLY A 54 0.77 10.61 -9.15
CA GLY A 54 -0.27 9.91 -9.88
C GLY A 54 -0.99 8.90 -8.98
N ALA A 55 -2.31 9.00 -8.88
CA ALA A 55 -3.18 8.22 -8.00
C ALA A 55 -3.24 6.71 -8.33
N ARG A 56 -2.16 6.14 -8.85
CA ARG A 56 -2.04 4.75 -9.27
C ARG A 56 -1.67 3.88 -8.08
N LEU A 57 -2.57 2.95 -7.78
CA LEU A 57 -2.32 1.86 -6.85
C LEU A 57 -1.52 0.77 -7.55
N ILE A 58 -0.50 0.26 -6.86
CA ILE A 58 0.31 -0.86 -7.30
C ILE A 58 0.36 -1.94 -6.22
N LYS A 59 0.47 -3.19 -6.65
CA LYS A 59 0.66 -4.35 -5.77
C LYS A 59 2.08 -4.85 -5.96
N ILE A 60 2.83 -4.94 -4.87
CA ILE A 60 4.24 -5.34 -4.86
C ILE A 60 4.35 -6.62 -4.03
N LEU A 61 4.97 -7.66 -4.59
CA LEU A 61 5.32 -8.87 -3.84
C LEU A 61 6.57 -8.59 -3.00
N LYS A 62 6.52 -8.93 -1.71
CA LYS A 62 7.65 -8.73 -0.78
C LYS A 62 8.91 -9.48 -1.21
N SER A 63 8.75 -10.62 -1.90
CA SER A 63 9.86 -11.37 -2.51
C SER A 63 10.68 -10.58 -3.53
N ASN A 64 10.09 -9.53 -4.13
CA ASN A 64 10.73 -8.72 -5.17
C ASN A 64 11.32 -7.42 -4.61
N ILE A 65 11.12 -7.17 -3.31
CA ILE A 65 11.60 -5.98 -2.62
C ILE A 65 13.02 -6.22 -2.14
N ARG A 66 13.91 -5.31 -2.52
CA ARG A 66 15.30 -5.28 -2.03
C ARG A 66 15.41 -4.47 -0.74
N CYS A 67 14.73 -3.32 -0.70
CA CYS A 67 14.81 -2.39 0.41
C CYS A 67 13.51 -1.59 0.54
N ILE A 68 13.14 -1.26 1.77
CA ILE A 68 12.09 -0.29 2.11
C ILE A 68 12.73 0.72 3.06
N SER A 69 12.62 2.00 2.74
CA SER A 69 13.10 3.09 3.60
C SER A 69 12.02 4.15 3.78
N ILE A 70 12.05 4.84 4.92
CA ILE A 70 11.19 5.99 5.19
C ILE A 70 11.82 7.21 4.54
N VAL A 71 11.03 7.97 3.78
CA VAL A 71 11.42 9.27 3.24
C VAL A 71 11.15 10.31 4.32
N HIS A 72 12.21 10.72 5.03
CA HIS A 72 12.12 11.88 5.91
C HIS A 72 12.00 13.13 5.05
N VAL A 73 10.87 13.81 5.17
CA VAL A 73 10.74 15.19 4.70
C VAL A 73 11.18 16.06 5.86
N ASP A 74 12.43 16.51 5.84
CA ASP A 74 12.90 17.47 6.84
C ASP A 74 12.03 18.75 6.75
N PRO A 75 11.36 19.16 7.84
CA PRO A 75 10.47 20.32 7.82
C PRO A 75 11.20 21.67 7.80
N LEU A 76 12.48 21.73 7.42
CA LEU A 76 13.31 22.94 7.52
C LEU A 76 14.12 23.16 6.26
N GLN A 77 13.47 23.71 5.23
CA GLN A 77 14.04 24.79 4.42
C GLN A 77 12.92 25.80 4.10
N SER A 78 12.70 26.72 5.05
CA SER A 78 12.11 28.05 4.81
C SER A 78 13.24 29.07 4.74
#